data_AF-A0A1V4EVW0-F1
#
_entry.id   AF-A0A1V4EVW0-F1
#
_cell.length_a   1.000
_cell.length_b   1.000
_cell.length_c   1.000
_cell.angle_alpha   90.00
_cell.angle_beta   90.00
_cell.angle_gamma   90.00
#
_symmetry.space_group_name_H-M   'P 1'
#
loop_
_entity.id
_entity.type
_entity.pdbx_description
1 polymer ?
#
loop_
_entity_poly.entity_id
_entity_poly.type
_entity_poly.pdbx_seq_one_letter_code
_entity_poly.pdbx_strand_id
1 'polypeptide(L)'
;MFHLAFEYDGCQTVTVYIIDFSRNLQFYRSHNEDGSMGFSDAYFVLYSNEADLRQRKESDPTRERREFEKHLNLIEPQKRLFTALNDVVPGYANLIEAKTVDDNVKSIIQFNKSLPKVERHSVELFDFMVMWMKQNAP
;
A
#
# COMPACT_ATOMS: atom_id res chain seq x y z
N MET A 1 -14.22 -10.50 0.21
CA MET A 1 -13.41 -10.42 1.44
C MET A 1 -12.14 -9.49 1.33
N PHE A 2 -12.10 -8.32 0.61
CA PHE A 2 -11.09 -7.20 0.60
C PHE A 2 -11.19 -6.58 2.02
N HIS A 3 -10.72 -7.32 3.04
CA HIS A 3 -10.50 -6.78 4.39
C HIS A 3 -9.31 -5.83 4.30
N LEU A 4 -9.52 -4.54 4.60
CA LEU A 4 -8.38 -3.70 4.96
C LEU A 4 -7.95 -4.10 6.37
N ALA A 5 -6.90 -4.89 6.46
CA ALA A 5 -6.15 -5.14 7.67
C ALA A 5 -4.89 -4.27 7.66
N PHE A 6 -4.80 -3.32 8.59
CA PHE A 6 -3.56 -2.60 8.88
C PHE A 6 -2.75 -3.44 9.88
N GLU A 7 -1.98 -4.41 9.39
CA GLU A 7 -1.14 -5.26 10.23
C GLU A 7 0.18 -4.53 10.56
N TYR A 8 0.32 -4.07 11.81
CA TYR A 8 1.55 -3.46 12.32
C TYR A 8 2.48 -4.55 12.88
N ASP A 9 3.19 -5.25 12.00
CA ASP A 9 4.10 -6.34 12.38
C ASP A 9 5.56 -5.88 12.50
N GLY A 10 5.81 -4.87 13.35
CA GLY A 10 7.14 -4.46 13.87
C GLY A 10 8.24 -4.02 12.88
N CYS A 11 8.06 -4.18 11.58
CA CYS A 11 9.12 -4.09 10.57
C CYS A 11 8.63 -3.47 9.25
N GLN A 12 8.33 -2.16 9.30
CA GLN A 12 8.25 -1.19 8.18
C GLN A 12 7.70 -1.69 6.80
N THR A 13 6.70 -2.56 6.80
CA THR A 13 6.07 -3.06 5.56
C THR A 13 4.56 -3.04 5.70
N VAL A 14 3.91 -1.99 5.19
CA VAL A 14 2.43 -1.93 5.12
C VAL A 14 1.98 -2.79 3.95
N THR A 15 1.62 -4.04 4.23
CA THR A 15 1.15 -4.97 3.19
C THR A 15 -0.37 -4.80 3.01
N VAL A 16 -0.78 -4.09 1.96
CA VAL A 16 -2.21 -3.82 1.70
C VAL A 16 -2.87 -5.02 1.01
N TYR A 17 -3.50 -5.90 1.80
CA TYR A 17 -4.22 -7.05 1.26
C TYR A 17 -5.59 -6.67 0.67
N ILE A 18 -5.90 -7.25 -0.49
CA ILE A 18 -7.00 -6.90 -1.38
C ILE A 18 -7.72 -8.22 -1.84
N ILE A 19 -8.99 -8.56 -1.40
CA ILE A 19 -9.87 -9.70 -1.87
C ILE A 19 -11.50 -9.56 -1.90
N ASP A 20 -12.22 -8.50 -2.37
CA ASP A 20 -13.68 -8.02 -2.24
C ASP A 20 -14.18 -7.04 -1.07
N PHE A 21 -14.23 -5.70 -1.31
CA PHE A 21 -14.35 -4.44 -0.46
C PHE A 21 -15.78 -3.94 -0.46
N SER A 22 -16.50 -4.32 -1.52
CA SER A 22 -17.87 -4.00 -1.88
C SER A 22 -18.82 -4.08 -0.69
N ARG A 23 -18.66 -5.12 0.14
CA ARG A 23 -19.50 -5.38 1.32
C ARG A 23 -19.26 -4.42 2.49
N ASN A 24 -18.06 -3.87 2.61
CA ASN A 24 -17.64 -3.00 3.72
C ASN A 24 -17.43 -1.54 3.28
N LEU A 25 -17.75 -1.19 2.03
CA LEU A 25 -17.61 0.16 1.49
C LEU A 25 -18.25 1.23 2.38
N GLN A 26 -19.52 1.03 2.76
CA GLN A 26 -20.24 1.98 3.58
C GLN A 26 -19.65 2.10 4.99
N PHE A 27 -19.14 1.00 5.56
CA PHE A 27 -18.45 1.00 6.84
C PHE A 27 -17.17 1.84 6.79
N TYR A 28 -16.28 1.59 5.84
CA TYR A 28 -15.03 2.35 5.74
C TYR A 28 -15.27 3.82 5.35
N ARG A 29 -16.28 4.10 4.50
CA ARG A 29 -16.65 5.46 4.11
C ARG A 29 -17.20 6.25 5.29
N SER A 30 -18.10 5.66 6.10
CA SER A 30 -18.66 6.34 7.28
C SER A 30 -17.58 6.64 8.32
N HIS A 31 -16.66 5.69 8.56
CA HIS A 31 -15.56 5.87 9.52
C HIS A 31 -14.51 6.89 9.00
N ASN A 32 -14.38 7.04 7.68
CA ASN A 32 -13.59 8.12 7.12
C ASN A 32 -14.30 9.49 7.30
N GLU A 33 -15.61 9.56 7.04
CA GLU A 33 -16.43 10.77 7.19
C GLU A 33 -16.59 11.24 8.65
N ASP A 34 -16.67 10.32 9.62
CA ASP A 34 -16.78 10.63 11.06
C ASP A 34 -15.44 10.92 11.76
N GLY A 35 -14.33 10.71 11.05
CA GLY A 35 -12.97 10.99 11.53
C GLY A 35 -12.29 9.84 12.29
N SER A 36 -12.97 8.72 12.54
CA SER A 36 -12.42 7.57 13.27
C SER A 36 -11.40 6.76 12.47
N MET A 37 -11.47 6.81 11.14
CA MET A 37 -10.47 6.32 10.20
C MET A 37 -10.00 7.48 9.31
N GLY A 38 -8.76 7.43 8.83
CA GLY A 38 -8.25 8.43 7.92
C GLY A 38 -7.00 7.98 7.18
N PHE A 39 -6.74 8.67 6.08
CA PHE A 39 -5.59 8.52 5.21
C PHE A 39 -4.27 8.87 5.91
N SER A 40 -3.19 8.22 5.49
CA SER A 40 -1.82 8.60 5.88
C SER A 40 -1.41 9.90 5.17
N ASP A 41 -0.39 10.62 5.67
CA ASP A 41 0.12 11.83 5.03
C ASP A 41 0.89 11.55 3.71
N ALA A 42 1.47 10.35 3.59
CA ALA A 42 2.03 9.80 2.36
C ALA A 42 2.20 8.27 2.45
N TYR A 43 2.36 7.62 1.30
CA TYR A 43 2.72 6.21 1.19
C TYR A 43 4.13 6.04 0.60
N PHE A 44 4.93 5.19 1.24
CA PHE A 44 6.22 4.74 0.75
C PHE A 44 6.14 3.23 0.46
N VAL A 45 6.08 2.87 -0.82
CA VAL A 45 5.89 1.49 -1.26
C VAL A 45 7.23 0.90 -1.64
N LEU A 46 7.81 0.14 -0.71
CA LEU A 46 9.04 -0.61 -0.95
C LEU A 46 8.74 -1.82 -1.84
N TYR A 47 9.40 -1.91 -3.00
CA TYR A 47 9.26 -3.03 -3.93
C TYR A 47 10.61 -3.65 -4.29
N SER A 48 10.61 -4.89 -4.74
CA SER A 48 11.78 -5.61 -5.24
C SER A 48 11.33 -6.50 -6.40
N ASN A 49 12.27 -6.94 -7.25
CA ASN A 49 11.91 -7.80 -8.39
C ASN A 49 11.56 -9.22 -7.92
N GLU A 50 10.83 -9.98 -8.75
CA GLU A 50 10.37 -11.32 -8.36
C GLU A 50 11.50 -12.31 -8.07
N ALA A 51 12.63 -12.22 -8.80
CA ALA A 51 13.77 -13.11 -8.60
C ALA A 51 14.41 -12.91 -7.22
N ASP A 52 14.63 -11.65 -6.82
CA ASP A 52 15.10 -11.30 -5.48
C ASP A 52 14.12 -11.78 -4.40
N LEU A 53 12.81 -11.61 -4.62
CA LEU A 53 11.79 -12.04 -3.65
C LEU A 53 11.76 -13.57 -3.48
N ARG A 54 11.94 -14.33 -4.57
CA ARG A 54 12.08 -15.80 -4.55
C ARG A 54 13.36 -16.23 -3.85
N GLN A 55 14.50 -15.64 -4.20
CA GLN A 55 15.79 -15.89 -3.52
C GLN A 55 15.71 -15.60 -2.02
N ARG A 56 15.11 -14.48 -1.62
CA ARG A 56 14.89 -14.09 -0.21
C ARG A 56 13.93 -15.02 0.53
N LYS A 57 13.08 -15.79 -0.15
CA LYS A 57 12.21 -16.83 0.44
C LYS A 57 12.99 -18.13 0.64
N GLU A 58 13.74 -18.55 -0.37
CA GLU A 58 14.55 -19.77 -0.32
C GLU A 58 15.69 -19.67 0.71
N SER A 59 16.25 -18.47 0.88
CA SER A 59 17.34 -18.19 1.83
C SER A 59 16.91 -18.01 3.29
N ASP A 60 15.61 -18.09 3.59
CA ASP A 60 15.03 -17.89 4.93
C ASP A 60 14.25 -19.15 5.38
N PRO A 61 14.95 -20.18 5.89
CA PRO A 61 14.32 -21.41 6.36
C PRO A 61 13.53 -21.22 7.67
N THR A 62 13.56 -20.03 8.28
CA THR A 62 12.95 -19.77 9.59
C THR A 62 11.51 -19.24 9.50
N ARG A 63 11.08 -18.76 8.31
CA ARG A 63 9.74 -18.17 8.10
C ARG A 63 8.98 -18.90 7.01
N GLU A 64 7.93 -19.63 7.40
CA GLU A 64 6.97 -20.22 6.46
C GLU A 64 6.16 -19.13 5.72
N ARG A 65 6.62 -18.72 4.53
CA ARG A 65 5.87 -17.82 3.65
C ARG A 65 4.77 -18.58 2.90
N ARG A 66 3.74 -18.97 3.64
CA ARG A 66 2.46 -19.49 3.10
C ARG A 66 1.84 -18.44 2.17
N GLU A 67 1.07 -18.88 1.18
CA GLU A 67 0.46 -18.03 0.13
C GLU A 67 1.41 -17.16 -0.72
N PHE A 68 2.73 -17.36 -0.70
CA PHE A 68 3.71 -16.51 -1.42
C PHE A 68 3.38 -16.25 -2.91
N GLU A 69 2.96 -17.25 -3.68
CA GLU A 69 2.60 -17.05 -5.11
C GLU A 69 1.36 -16.14 -5.28
N LYS A 70 0.39 -16.24 -4.37
CA LYS A 70 -0.79 -15.35 -4.34
C LYS A 70 -0.38 -13.92 -4.00
N HIS A 71 0.60 -13.74 -3.13
CA HIS A 71 1.15 -12.41 -2.82
C HIS A 71 1.96 -11.82 -3.98
N LEU A 72 2.77 -12.62 -4.69
CA LEU A 72 3.46 -12.16 -5.91
C LEU A 72 2.47 -11.60 -6.94
N ASN A 73 1.37 -12.30 -7.19
CA ASN A 73 0.32 -11.87 -8.13
C ASN A 73 -0.37 -10.55 -7.73
N LEU A 74 -0.27 -10.12 -6.47
CA LEU A 74 -0.84 -8.85 -5.98
C LEU A 74 0.11 -7.66 -6.07
N ILE A 75 1.42 -7.86 -6.27
CA ILE A 75 2.43 -6.78 -6.27
C ILE A 75 2.15 -5.73 -7.34
N GLU A 76 1.97 -6.14 -8.60
CA GLU A 76 1.71 -5.18 -9.69
C GLU A 76 0.34 -4.49 -9.57
N PRO A 77 -0.78 -5.17 -9.26
CA PRO A 77 -2.04 -4.50 -8.91
C PRO A 77 -1.91 -3.45 -7.79
N GLN A 78 -1.21 -3.77 -6.69
CA GLN A 78 -0.97 -2.83 -5.59
C GLN A 78 -0.14 -1.62 -6.04
N LYS A 79 0.97 -1.84 -6.76
CA LYS A 79 1.80 -0.77 -7.30
C LYS A 79 0.99 0.17 -8.19
N ARG A 80 0.19 -0.37 -9.12
CA ARG A 80 -0.69 0.43 -10.00
C ARG A 80 -1.70 1.26 -9.20
N LEU A 81 -2.34 0.68 -8.18
CA LEU A 81 -3.28 1.40 -7.32
C LEU A 81 -2.59 2.58 -6.63
N PHE A 82 -1.46 2.33 -5.97
CA PHE A 82 -0.71 3.38 -5.29
C PHE A 82 -0.25 4.47 -6.26
N THR A 83 0.31 4.10 -7.41
CA THR A 83 0.70 5.09 -8.44
C THR A 83 -0.49 5.97 -8.86
N ALA A 84 -1.68 5.40 -9.04
CA ALA A 84 -2.88 6.15 -9.44
C ALA A 84 -3.39 7.12 -8.36
N LEU A 85 -3.11 6.90 -7.07
CA LEU A 85 -3.46 7.88 -6.03
C LEU A 85 -2.75 9.24 -6.24
N ASN A 86 -1.64 9.26 -7.00
CA ASN A 86 -0.96 10.50 -7.37
C ASN A 86 -1.75 11.38 -8.35
N ASP A 87 -2.76 10.82 -9.03
CA ASP A 87 -3.65 11.58 -9.93
C ASP A 87 -4.61 12.50 -9.14
N VAL A 88 -4.91 12.15 -7.88
CA VAL A 88 -5.71 12.95 -6.95
C VAL A 88 -4.82 13.85 -6.09
N VAL A 89 -3.74 13.27 -5.53
CA VAL A 89 -2.80 14.01 -4.68
C VAL A 89 -1.36 13.81 -5.20
N PRO A 90 -0.79 14.75 -5.95
CA PRO A 90 0.54 14.60 -6.54
C PRO A 90 1.64 14.33 -5.50
N GLY A 91 2.42 13.26 -5.71
CA GLY A 91 3.52 12.86 -4.81
C GLY A 91 3.08 12.10 -3.56
N TYR A 92 1.81 11.71 -3.46
CA TYR A 92 1.24 11.01 -2.32
C TYR A 92 1.74 9.58 -2.14
N ALA A 93 2.00 8.85 -3.23
CA ALA A 93 2.54 7.50 -3.19
C ALA A 93 3.86 7.40 -3.96
N ASN A 94 4.92 7.06 -3.23
CA ASN A 94 6.28 7.00 -3.73
C ASN A 94 6.73 5.54 -3.78
N LEU A 95 6.98 5.01 -4.99
CA LEU A 95 7.55 3.67 -5.17
C LEU A 95 9.07 3.75 -4.97
N ILE A 96 9.62 2.91 -4.08
CA ILE A 96 11.05 2.86 -3.76
C ILE A 96 11.55 1.44 -3.97
N GLU A 97 12.58 1.26 -4.79
CA GLU A 97 13.23 -0.04 -4.97
C GLU A 97 14.06 -0.39 -3.72
N ALA A 98 13.72 -1.51 -3.08
CA ALA A 98 14.24 -1.92 -1.79
C ALA A 98 15.62 -2.58 -1.90
N LYS A 99 16.65 -1.83 -1.47
CA LYS A 99 18.08 -2.22 -1.52
C LYS A 99 18.56 -2.67 -0.15
N THR A 100 19.23 -1.80 0.58
CA THR A 100 19.63 -2.01 1.98
C THR A 100 18.70 -1.20 2.91
N VAL A 101 18.66 -1.54 4.21
CA VAL A 101 17.88 -0.76 5.19
C VAL A 101 18.31 0.71 5.19
N ASP A 102 19.61 0.97 5.23
CA ASP A 102 20.16 2.33 5.27
C ASP A 102 19.82 3.14 4.00
N ASP A 103 19.88 2.51 2.83
CA ASP A 103 19.57 3.21 1.58
C ASP A 103 18.06 3.49 1.44
N ASN A 104 17.22 2.54 1.86
CA ASN A 104 15.76 2.74 1.90
C ASN A 104 15.40 3.90 2.86
N VAL A 105 16.02 3.94 4.06
CA VAL A 105 15.81 5.01 5.05
C VAL A 105 16.28 6.36 4.51
N LYS A 106 17.46 6.44 3.86
CA LYS A 106 17.93 7.68 3.20
C LYS A 106 16.94 8.16 2.14
N SER A 107 16.42 7.26 1.30
CA SER A 107 15.42 7.61 0.28
C SER A 107 14.15 8.17 0.90
N ILE A 108 13.59 7.51 1.92
CA ILE A 108 12.38 7.98 2.62
C ILE A 108 12.61 9.36 3.26
N ILE A 109 13.75 9.58 3.94
CA ILE A 109 14.09 10.87 4.53
C ILE A 109 14.23 11.97 3.47
N GLN A 110 14.72 11.65 2.27
CA GLN A 110 14.81 12.62 1.17
C GLN A 110 13.43 13.06 0.68
N PHE A 111 12.48 12.14 0.51
CA PHE A 111 11.10 12.47 0.13
C PHE A 111 10.32 13.19 1.24
N ASN A 112 10.55 12.85 2.51
CA ASN A 112 9.85 13.44 3.66
C ASN A 112 10.07 14.96 3.81
N LYS A 113 11.05 15.55 3.10
CA LYS A 113 11.30 17.00 3.09
C LYS A 113 10.17 17.81 2.43
N SER A 114 9.33 17.16 1.62
CA SER A 114 8.23 17.81 0.90
C SER A 114 7.05 16.84 0.74
N LEU A 115 6.48 16.38 1.85
CA LEU A 115 5.23 15.62 1.82
C LEU A 115 4.10 16.48 1.23
N PRO A 116 3.17 15.89 0.44
CA PRO A 116 1.98 16.59 0.01
C PRO A 116 1.07 16.90 1.19
N LYS A 117 0.20 17.91 1.02
CA LYS A 117 -0.91 18.13 1.94
C LYS A 117 -2.07 17.23 1.54
N VAL A 118 -2.40 16.28 2.41
CA VAL A 118 -3.51 15.35 2.22
C VAL A 118 -4.61 15.74 3.21
N GLU A 119 -5.84 15.85 2.73
CA GLU A 119 -6.98 15.90 3.65
C GLU A 119 -7.19 14.49 4.22
N ARG A 120 -6.88 14.33 5.51
CA ARG A 120 -6.88 13.05 6.23
C ARG A 120 -8.19 12.26 6.10
N HIS A 121 -9.31 12.95 5.89
CA HIS A 121 -10.65 12.37 5.79
C HIS A 121 -11.27 12.57 4.39
N SER A 122 -10.43 12.77 3.36
CA SER A 122 -10.88 13.07 1.99
C SER A 122 -11.81 12.00 1.43
N VAL A 123 -13.08 12.35 1.30
CA VAL A 123 -14.11 11.51 0.66
C VAL A 123 -13.83 11.35 -0.84
N GLU A 124 -13.26 12.37 -1.48
CA GLU A 124 -12.83 12.31 -2.89
C GLU A 124 -11.75 11.25 -3.11
N LEU A 125 -10.70 11.24 -2.28
CA LEU A 125 -9.63 10.24 -2.34
C LEU A 125 -10.16 8.82 -2.07
N PHE A 126 -11.12 8.68 -1.14
CA PHE A 126 -11.81 7.42 -0.88
C PHE A 126 -12.61 6.95 -2.11
N ASP A 127 -13.51 7.79 -2.63
CA ASP A 127 -14.39 7.44 -3.75
C ASP A 127 -13.57 7.20 -5.05
N PHE A 128 -12.46 7.92 -5.27
CA PHE A 128 -11.48 7.61 -6.32
C PHE A 128 -10.86 6.23 -6.16
N MET A 129 -10.33 5.90 -4.97
CA MET A 129 -9.73 4.61 -4.68
C MET A 129 -10.74 3.46 -4.90
N VAL A 130 -12.01 3.67 -4.52
CA VAL A 130 -13.13 2.75 -4.77
C VAL A 130 -13.37 2.55 -6.27
N MET A 131 -13.47 3.64 -7.04
CA MET A 131 -13.71 3.60 -8.48
C MET A 131 -12.56 2.93 -9.22
N TRP A 132 -11.32 3.29 -8.90
CA TRP A 132 -10.13 2.72 -9.51
C TRP A 132 -10.07 1.21 -9.31
N MET A 133 -10.28 0.72 -8.08
CA MET A 133 -10.29 -0.72 -7.80
C MET A 133 -11.42 -1.45 -8.54
N LYS A 134 -12.62 -0.87 -8.64
CA LYS A 134 -13.73 -1.47 -9.42
C LYS A 134 -13.43 -1.62 -10.92
N GLN A 135 -12.50 -0.84 -11.45
CA GLN A 135 -12.14 -0.82 -12.87
C GLN A 135 -10.85 -1.60 -13.18
N ASN A 136 -9.92 -1.72 -12.21
CA ASN A 136 -8.54 -2.19 -12.45
C ASN A 136 -8.07 -3.32 -11.52
N ALA A 137 -8.91 -3.79 -10.58
CA ALA A 137 -8.62 -4.97 -9.79
C ALA A 137 -8.69 -6.25 -10.66
N PRO A 138 -7.81 -7.24 -10.41
CA PRO A 138 -7.84 -8.55 -11.09
C PRO A 138 -9.00 -9.44 -10.60
#